data_AF-A0A841RK92-F1
#
_entry.id   AF-A0A841RK92-F1
#
_cell.length_a   1.000
_cell.length_b   1.000
_cell.length_c   1.000
_cell.angle_alpha   90.00
_cell.angle_beta   90.00
_cell.angle_gamma   90.00
#
_symmetry.space_group_name_H-M   'P 1'
#
loop_
_entity.id
_entity.type
_entity.pdbx_description
1 polymer ?
#
loop_
_entity_poly.entity_id
_entity_poly.type
_entity_poly.pdbx_seq_one_letter_code
_entity_poly.pdbx_strand_id
1 'polypeptide(L)'
;MLTLIEDCKNRYENNEKPENRRDMDFFEYVKKETEKPFEQIEQWGKESMEFVKNREVSVHPQQIDSTLENLRLVILHSYYIDARLRRYMNLHTSIKYVLEQLLKDMNKLKSEAE
;
A
#
# COMPACT_ATOMS: atom_id res chain seq x y z
N MET A 1 -7.73 2.02 -1.09
CA MET A 1 -6.25 2.14 -1.15
C MET A 1 -5.71 3.34 -0.39
N LEU A 2 -6.06 4.59 -0.72
CA LEU A 2 -5.55 5.77 0.03
C LEU A 2 -5.93 5.73 1.53
N THR A 3 -7.17 5.34 1.86
CA THR A 3 -7.59 5.16 3.26
C THR A 3 -6.77 4.09 3.97
N LEU A 4 -6.51 2.94 3.30
CA LEU A 4 -5.73 1.83 3.87
C LEU A 4 -4.31 2.27 4.28
N ILE A 5 -3.62 3.03 3.43
CA ILE A 5 -2.26 3.49 3.76
C ILE A 5 -2.23 4.53 4.87
N GLU A 6 -3.27 5.38 4.97
CA GLU A 6 -3.40 6.34 6.06
C GLU A 6 -3.71 5.62 7.38
N ASP A 7 -4.55 4.59 7.37
CA ASP A 7 -4.81 3.74 8.54
C ASP A 7 -3.53 3.03 9.01
N CYS A 8 -2.72 2.52 8.08
CA CYS A 8 -1.42 1.94 8.40
C CYS A 8 -0.49 3.00 9.01
N LYS A 9 -0.44 4.20 8.45
CA LYS A 9 0.37 5.30 8.98
C LYS A 9 -0.07 5.70 10.39
N ASN A 10 -1.38 5.87 10.61
CA ASN A 10 -1.94 6.17 11.92
C ASN A 10 -1.56 5.08 12.94
N ARG A 11 -1.65 3.80 12.57
CA ARG A 11 -1.23 2.70 13.44
C ARG A 11 0.26 2.77 13.78
N TYR A 12 1.12 3.00 12.78
CA TYR A 12 2.57 3.11 12.97
C TYR A 12 2.97 4.27 13.88
N GLU A 13 2.30 5.42 13.76
CA GLU A 13 2.65 6.64 14.52
C GLU A 13 2.12 6.62 15.95
N ASN A 14 1.00 5.93 16.22
CA ASN A 14 0.31 6.00 17.50
C ASN A 14 0.47 4.73 18.37
N ASN A 15 0.92 3.62 17.81
CA ASN A 15 1.15 2.40 18.57
C ASN A 15 2.60 2.26 19.01
N GLU A 16 2.83 1.46 20.04
CA GLU A 16 4.17 1.03 20.43
C GLU A 16 4.56 -0.26 19.72
N LYS A 17 5.87 -0.45 19.55
CA LYS A 17 6.43 -1.71 19.04
C LYS A 17 6.02 -2.87 19.96
N PRO A 18 5.73 -4.07 19.44
CA PRO A 18 5.45 -5.23 20.27
C PRO A 18 6.65 -5.53 21.17
N GLU A 19 6.38 -5.87 22.44
CA GLU A 19 7.40 -6.21 23.43
C GLU A 19 8.25 -7.41 22.98
N ASN A 20 7.60 -8.42 22.38
CA ASN A 20 8.25 -9.59 21.81
C ASN A 20 7.82 -9.82 20.36
N ARG A 21 8.74 -9.67 19.42
CA ARG A 21 8.47 -9.88 17.98
C ARG A 21 8.27 -11.35 17.58
N ARG A 22 8.68 -12.28 18.45
CA ARG A 22 8.52 -13.74 18.25
C ARG A 22 7.32 -14.29 19.01
N ASP A 23 6.47 -13.42 19.53
CA ASP A 23 5.23 -13.81 20.17
C ASP A 23 4.29 -14.46 19.12
N MET A 24 3.89 -15.70 19.39
CA MET A 24 3.04 -16.49 18.49
C MET A 24 1.62 -15.93 18.43
N ASP A 25 1.09 -15.45 19.56
CA ASP A 25 -0.26 -14.89 19.63
C ASP A 25 -0.30 -13.56 18.87
N PHE A 26 0.76 -12.75 18.98
CA PHE A 26 0.90 -11.54 18.18
C PHE A 26 1.03 -11.85 16.68
N PHE A 27 1.78 -12.88 16.31
CA PHE A 27 1.89 -13.30 14.92
C PHE A 27 0.53 -13.73 14.33
N GLU A 28 -0.23 -14.58 15.03
CA GLU A 28 -1.56 -14.99 14.59
C GLU A 28 -2.55 -13.82 14.54
N TYR A 29 -2.44 -12.87 15.49
CA TYR A 29 -3.19 -11.61 15.45
C TYR A 29 -2.87 -10.80 14.18
N VAL A 30 -1.60 -10.52 13.90
CA VAL A 30 -1.21 -9.74 12.71
C VAL A 30 -1.63 -10.46 11.43
N LYS A 31 -1.44 -11.78 11.35
CA LYS A 31 -1.87 -12.59 10.20
C LYS A 31 -3.37 -12.45 9.94
N LYS A 32 -4.20 -12.56 10.98
CA LYS A 32 -5.65 -12.40 10.87
C LYS A 32 -6.05 -10.97 10.47
N GLU A 33 -5.46 -9.96 11.09
CA GLU A 33 -5.81 -8.56 10.81
C GLU A 33 -5.35 -8.10 9.42
N THR A 34 -4.30 -8.72 8.88
CA THR A 34 -3.74 -8.37 7.58
C THR A 34 -4.32 -9.17 6.41
N GLU A 35 -5.11 -10.21 6.66
CA GLU A 35 -5.73 -11.06 5.63
C GLU A 35 -6.52 -10.23 4.60
N LYS A 36 -7.49 -9.43 5.06
CA LYS A 36 -8.29 -8.56 4.16
C LYS A 36 -7.47 -7.47 3.49
N PRO A 37 -6.60 -6.71 4.18
CA PRO A 37 -5.67 -5.79 3.53
C PRO A 37 -4.83 -6.44 2.42
N PHE A 38 -4.31 -7.65 2.64
CA PHE A 38 -3.52 -8.34 1.64
C PHE A 38 -4.36 -8.71 0.42
N GLU A 39 -5.54 -9.29 0.60
CA GLU A 39 -6.47 -9.56 -0.51
C GLU A 39 -6.78 -8.29 -1.32
N GLN A 40 -7.03 -7.18 -0.61
CA GLN A 40 -7.32 -5.90 -1.24
C GLN A 40 -6.17 -5.39 -2.11
N ILE A 41 -4.92 -5.45 -1.62
CA ILE A 41 -3.78 -4.95 -2.38
C ILE A 41 -3.42 -5.88 -3.55
N GLU A 42 -3.60 -7.19 -3.41
CA GLU A 42 -3.38 -8.15 -4.51
C GLU A 42 -4.39 -7.92 -5.63
N GLN A 43 -5.67 -7.70 -5.28
CA GLN A 43 -6.70 -7.37 -6.27
C GLN A 43 -6.40 -6.03 -6.95
N TRP A 44 -6.07 -5.00 -6.17
CA TRP A 44 -5.65 -3.71 -6.71
C TRP A 44 -4.45 -3.83 -7.65
N GLY A 45 -3.45 -4.66 -7.29
CA GLY A 45 -2.27 -4.88 -8.11
C GLY A 45 -2.61 -5.48 -9.47
N LYS A 46 -3.48 -6.50 -9.52
CA LYS A 46 -3.94 -7.11 -10.77
C LYS A 46 -4.69 -6.12 -11.65
N GLU A 47 -5.65 -5.39 -11.08
CA GLU A 47 -6.46 -4.41 -11.80
C GLU A 47 -5.61 -3.25 -12.33
N SER A 48 -4.71 -2.73 -11.49
CA SER A 48 -3.81 -1.64 -11.87
C SER A 48 -2.83 -2.07 -12.95
N MET A 49 -2.30 -3.30 -12.88
CA MET A 49 -1.42 -3.86 -13.90
C MET A 49 -2.11 -3.95 -15.26
N GLU A 50 -3.39 -4.34 -15.28
CA GLU A 50 -4.17 -4.35 -16.51
C GLU A 50 -4.42 -2.94 -17.05
N PHE A 51 -4.77 -2.00 -16.15
CA PHE A 51 -5.00 -0.60 -16.51
C PHE A 51 -3.76 0.06 -17.15
N VAL A 52 -2.56 -0.17 -16.58
CA VAL A 52 -1.32 0.46 -17.07
C VAL A 52 -0.75 -0.18 -18.35
N LYS A 53 -1.35 -1.24 -18.87
CA LYS A 53 -1.01 -1.75 -20.21
C LYS A 53 -1.46 -0.80 -21.32
N ASN A 54 -2.43 0.08 -21.04
CA ASN A 54 -2.78 1.15 -21.95
C ASN A 54 -1.63 2.17 -22.04
N ARG A 55 -1.18 2.50 -23.25
CA ARG A 55 -0.02 3.41 -23.47
C ARG A 55 -0.32 4.89 -23.19
N GLU A 56 -1.57 5.23 -22.92
CA GLU A 56 -2.01 6.61 -22.65
C GLU A 56 -1.87 7.01 -21.18
N VAL A 57 -1.52 6.07 -20.30
CA VAL A 57 -1.33 6.33 -18.87
C VAL A 57 0.12 6.68 -18.54
N SER A 58 0.30 7.47 -17.49
CA SER A 58 1.61 7.99 -17.07
C SER A 58 2.42 7.01 -16.20
N VAL A 59 1.75 6.00 -15.64
CA VAL A 59 2.35 5.02 -14.72
C VAL A 59 2.78 3.77 -15.48
N HIS A 60 4.03 3.36 -15.31
CA HIS A 60 4.56 2.14 -15.93
C HIS A 60 4.27 0.88 -15.10
N PRO A 61 4.15 -0.31 -15.73
CA PRO A 61 3.99 -1.61 -15.04
C PRO A 61 4.92 -1.83 -13.84
N GLN A 62 6.21 -1.51 -14.00
CA GLN A 62 7.20 -1.67 -12.93
C GLN A 62 6.91 -0.82 -11.68
N GLN A 63 6.23 0.32 -11.84
CA GLN A 63 5.79 1.13 -10.71
C GLN A 63 4.67 0.43 -9.94
N ILE A 64 3.76 -0.29 -10.62
CA ILE A 64 2.72 -1.08 -9.96
C ILE A 64 3.32 -2.18 -9.10
N ASP A 65 4.27 -2.94 -9.64
CA ASP A 65 4.96 -4.01 -8.90
C ASP A 65 5.67 -3.46 -7.67
N SER A 66 6.43 -2.36 -7.84
CA SER A 66 7.13 -1.69 -6.74
C SER A 66 6.16 -1.15 -5.69
N THR A 67 5.03 -0.60 -6.11
CA THR A 67 4.00 -0.10 -5.18
C THR A 67 3.33 -1.23 -4.43
N LEU A 68 3.06 -2.37 -5.06
CA LEU A 68 2.50 -3.55 -4.40
C LEU A 68 3.45 -4.09 -3.33
N GLU A 69 4.75 -4.18 -3.61
CA GLU A 69 5.75 -4.57 -2.61
C GLU A 69 5.79 -3.57 -1.44
N ASN A 70 5.80 -2.27 -1.74
CA ASN A 70 5.79 -1.23 -0.72
C ASN A 70 4.53 -1.28 0.15
N LEU A 71 3.36 -1.56 -0.44
CA LEU A 71 2.10 -1.76 0.28
C LEU A 71 2.20 -2.92 1.27
N ARG A 72 2.74 -4.06 0.84
CA ARG A 72 2.96 -5.23 1.73
C ARG A 72 3.85 -4.85 2.92
N LEU A 73 4.93 -4.10 2.66
CA LEU A 73 5.86 -3.64 3.70
C LEU A 73 5.20 -2.65 4.66
N VAL A 74 4.46 -1.65 4.17
CA VAL A 74 3.80 -0.65 5.00
C VAL A 74 2.75 -1.28 5.91
N ILE A 75 1.97 -2.24 5.39
CA ILE A 75 1.00 -3.00 6.21
C ILE A 75 1.73 -3.67 7.37
N LEU A 76 2.74 -4.50 7.11
CA LEU A 76 3.44 -5.24 8.17
C LEU A 76 4.18 -4.32 9.15
N HIS A 77 4.91 -3.32 8.63
CA HIS A 77 5.63 -2.38 9.48
C HIS A 77 4.69 -1.57 10.38
N SER A 78 3.44 -1.34 9.99
CA SER A 78 2.46 -0.67 10.85
C SER A 78 2.07 -1.48 12.10
N TYR A 79 2.20 -2.80 12.07
CA TYR A 79 1.96 -3.68 13.22
C TYR A 79 3.25 -3.92 14.02
N TYR A 80 4.37 -4.19 13.36
CA TYR A 80 5.62 -4.56 14.04
C TYR A 80 6.48 -3.35 14.47
N ILE A 81 6.22 -2.17 13.89
CA ILE A 81 6.91 -0.90 14.16
C ILE A 81 8.45 -1.10 14.18
N ASP A 82 8.93 -1.84 13.19
CA ASP A 82 10.29 -2.33 13.09
C ASP A 82 11.12 -1.65 11.99
N ALA A 83 10.46 -0.85 11.14
CA ALA A 83 11.13 0.11 10.26
C ALA A 83 11.47 1.41 11.02
N ARG A 84 12.52 2.12 10.58
CA ARG A 84 12.80 3.50 11.04
C ARG A 84 11.75 4.44 10.45
N LEU A 85 11.31 5.45 11.21
CA LEU A 85 10.30 6.44 10.79
C LEU A 85 10.53 6.99 9.39
N ARG A 86 11.75 7.48 9.10
CA ARG A 86 12.09 8.01 7.77
C ARG A 86 11.88 6.99 6.65
N ARG A 87 12.26 5.72 6.87
CA ARG A 87 12.07 4.66 5.87
C ARG A 87 10.59 4.37 5.66
N TYR A 88 9.83 4.27 6.76
CA TYR A 88 8.39 4.03 6.71
C TYR A 88 7.66 5.15 5.93
N MET A 89 7.96 6.42 6.26
CA MET A 89 7.36 7.57 5.58
C MET A 89 7.76 7.68 4.11
N ASN A 90 8.97 7.26 3.74
CA ASN A 90 9.36 7.18 2.32
C ASN A 90 8.51 6.16 1.55
N LEU A 91 8.28 4.97 2.12
CA LEU A 91 7.39 3.96 1.53
C LEU A 91 5.98 4.52 1.37
N HIS A 92 5.42 5.09 2.44
CA HIS A 92 4.08 5.69 2.43
C HIS A 92 3.95 6.78 1.35
N THR A 93 4.92 7.69 1.27
CA THR A 93 4.93 8.78 0.27
C THR A 93 5.02 8.23 -1.16
N SER A 94 5.87 7.24 -1.39
CA SER A 94 6.04 6.60 -2.70
C SER A 94 4.75 5.91 -3.16
N ILE A 95 4.06 5.19 -2.26
CA ILE A 95 2.78 4.55 -2.58
C ILE A 95 1.73 5.61 -2.91
N LYS A 96 1.59 6.63 -2.04
CA LYS A 96 0.60 7.70 -2.21
C LYS A 96 0.77 8.40 -3.56
N TYR A 97 2.00 8.70 -3.96
CA TYR A 97 2.30 9.32 -5.24
C TYR A 97 1.76 8.50 -6.43
N VAL A 98 2.06 7.20 -6.49
CA VAL A 98 1.60 6.33 -7.60
C VAL A 98 0.07 6.21 -7.61
N LEU A 99 -0.56 6.06 -6.43
CA LEU A 99 -2.03 6.02 -6.33
C LEU A 99 -2.67 7.32 -6.86
N GLU A 100 -2.10 8.48 -6.53
CA GLU A 100 -2.58 9.77 -7.03
C GLU A 100 -2.39 9.93 -8.53
N GLN A 101 -1.30 9.41 -9.11
CA GLN A 101 -1.10 9.40 -10.56
C GLN A 101 -2.15 8.55 -11.28
N LEU A 102 -2.40 7.33 -10.80
CA LEU A 102 -3.42 6.45 -11.38
C LEU A 102 -4.82 7.10 -11.32
N LEU A 103 -5.17 7.76 -10.21
CA LEU A 103 -6.43 8.50 -10.09
C LEU A 103 -6.54 9.64 -11.09
N LYS A 104 -5.44 10.39 -11.33
CA LYS A 104 -5.41 11.45 -12.33
C LYS A 104 -5.61 10.89 -13.74
N ASP A 105 -4.91 9.82 -14.08
CA ASP A 105 -5.02 9.17 -15.40
C ASP A 105 -6.43 8.64 -15.64
N MET A 106 -7.03 7.98 -14.64
CA MET A 106 -8.43 7.51 -14.71
C MET A 106 -9.43 8.65 -14.89
N ASN A 107 -9.25 9.76 -14.18
CA ASN A 107 -10.15 10.91 -14.31
C ASN A 107 -10.02 11.59 -15.68
N LYS A 108 -8.80 11.69 -16.22
CA LYS A 108 -8.55 12.22 -17.56
C LYS A 108 -9.27 11.37 -18.63
N LEU A 109 -9.08 10.05 -18.59
CA LEU A 109 -9.72 9.14 -19.54
C LEU A 109 -11.26 9.18 -19.47
N LYS A 110 -11.82 9.36 -18.26
CA LYS A 110 -13.27 9.56 -18.10
C LYS A 110 -13.75 10.87 -18.74
N SER A 111 -13.03 11.97 -18.54
CA SER A 111 -13.40 13.27 -19.13
C SER A 111 -13.28 13.33 -20.65
N GLU A 112 -12.46 12.48 -21.27
CA GLU A 112 -12.32 12.39 -22.72
C GLU A 112 -13.37 11.47 -23.37
N ALA A 113 -14.06 10.65 -22.57
CA ALA A 113 -15.12 9.74 -23.01
C ALA A 113 -16.54 10.34 -22.93
N GLU A 114 -16.70 11.49 -22.27
CA GLU A 114 -17.95 12.28 -22.15
C GLU A 114 -18.03 13.39 -23.21
#